data_AF-A0A4V2URI8-F1
#
_entry.id   AF-A0A4V2URI8-F1
#
_cell.length_a   1.000
_cell.length_b   1.000
_cell.length_c   1.000
_cell.angle_alpha   90.00
_cell.angle_beta   90.00
_cell.angle_gamma   90.00
#
_symmetry.space_group_name_H-M   'P 1'
#
loop_
_entity.id
_entity.type
_entity.pdbx_description
1 polymer ?
#
loop_
_entity_poly.entity_id
_entity_poly.type
_entity_poly.pdbx_seq_one_letter_code
_entity_poly.pdbx_strand_id
1 'polypeptide(L)'
;MSQPHKFKFGITGCCNNCLKAEENDLGIKGGVKPSWDKKVCTFCGLCQIVCPGKAITVNKADKTLNFSMEKCIYCGKCLKVCPTSAWSGEHGFIVSFGGLYGNRITIGKRLLPLIFSTDVLYKVIDVTLAFFEKNAKKGERFANTLDRVGWQLLEKELKEVL
;
A
#
# COMPACT_ATOMS: atom_id res chain seq x y z
N MET A 1 -16.46 -12.65 -19.27
CA MET A 1 -16.35 -13.25 -17.93
C MET A 1 -17.56 -12.81 -17.11
N SER A 2 -18.40 -13.74 -16.63
CA SER A 2 -19.52 -13.42 -15.75
C SER A 2 -19.05 -13.49 -14.30
N GLN A 3 -18.69 -12.34 -13.71
CA GLN A 3 -18.26 -12.31 -12.31
C GLN A 3 -19.39 -12.78 -11.39
N PRO A 4 -19.07 -13.47 -10.26
CA PRO A 4 -20.08 -13.96 -9.31
C PRO A 4 -20.95 -12.84 -8.70
N HIS A 5 -20.39 -11.63 -8.63
CA HIS A 5 -21.05 -10.40 -8.22
C HIS A 5 -20.19 -9.18 -8.61
N LYS A 6 -20.62 -7.95 -8.28
CA LYS A 6 -19.86 -6.72 -8.54
C LYS A 6 -18.51 -6.70 -7.82
N PHE A 7 -17.45 -6.40 -8.56
CA PHE A 7 -16.11 -6.14 -8.04
C PHE A 7 -15.71 -4.69 -8.35
N LYS A 8 -15.23 -3.95 -7.34
CA LYS A 8 -14.91 -2.53 -7.46
C LYS A 8 -13.42 -2.28 -7.28
N PHE A 9 -12.88 -1.43 -8.15
CA PHE A 9 -11.55 -0.88 -8.04
C PHE A 9 -11.63 0.55 -7.49
N GLY A 10 -10.69 0.90 -6.62
CA GLY A 10 -10.43 2.28 -6.24
C GLY A 10 -8.97 2.62 -6.52
N ILE A 11 -8.72 3.68 -7.28
CA ILE A 11 -7.37 4.04 -7.73
C ILE A 11 -7.09 5.50 -7.37
N THR A 12 -5.94 5.78 -6.78
CA THR A 12 -5.49 7.16 -6.53
C THR A 12 -3.98 7.30 -6.66
N GLY A 13 -3.51 8.47 -7.11
CA GLY A 13 -2.09 8.71 -7.39
C GLY A 13 -1.20 8.88 -6.14
N CYS A 14 -1.75 8.96 -4.94
CA CYS A 14 -0.94 9.12 -3.73
C CYS A 14 -1.57 8.48 -2.48
N CYS A 15 -0.79 8.41 -1.40
CA CYS A 15 -1.18 7.78 -0.15
C CYS A 15 -2.36 8.44 0.58
N ASN A 16 -2.74 9.68 0.23
CA ASN A 16 -3.79 10.44 0.91
C ASN A 16 -5.19 9.79 0.81
N ASN A 17 -5.37 8.80 -0.07
CA ASN A 17 -6.60 8.02 -0.20
C ASN A 17 -7.86 8.85 -0.54
N CYS A 18 -7.72 9.96 -1.27
CA CYS A 18 -8.84 10.88 -1.57
C CYS A 18 -10.02 10.23 -2.31
N LEU A 19 -9.78 9.12 -3.03
CA LEU A 19 -10.80 8.37 -3.78
C LEU A 19 -11.27 7.11 -3.04
N LYS A 20 -10.98 6.99 -1.74
CA LYS A 20 -11.37 5.84 -0.91
C LYS A 20 -10.94 4.50 -1.53
N ALA A 21 -9.69 4.45 -2.02
CA ALA A 21 -9.14 3.28 -2.68
C ALA A 21 -9.12 2.06 -1.75
N GLU A 22 -8.79 2.25 -0.47
CA GLU A 22 -8.73 1.17 0.51
C GLU A 22 -10.11 0.60 0.87
N GLU A 23 -11.19 1.32 0.58
CA GLU A 23 -12.57 0.93 0.88
C GLU A 23 -13.27 0.23 -0.30
N ASN A 24 -12.54 -0.07 -1.37
CA ASN A 24 -12.99 -0.86 -2.52
C ASN A 24 -12.45 -2.29 -2.48
N ASP A 25 -13.05 -3.20 -3.26
CA ASP A 25 -12.67 -4.62 -3.27
C ASP A 25 -11.17 -4.77 -3.61
N LEU A 26 -10.67 -3.98 -4.57
CA LEU A 26 -9.24 -3.77 -4.79
C LEU A 26 -8.90 -2.27 -4.79
N GLY A 27 -7.98 -1.88 -3.92
CA GLY A 27 -7.46 -0.52 -3.83
C GLY A 27 -6.04 -0.42 -4.35
N ILE A 28 -5.77 0.61 -5.16
CA ILE A 28 -4.44 0.90 -5.70
C ILE A 28 -4.11 2.36 -5.38
N LYS A 29 -3.03 2.58 -4.64
CA LYS A 29 -2.53 3.91 -4.30
C LYS A 29 -1.10 4.09 -4.79
N GLY A 30 -0.77 5.30 -5.26
CA GLY A 30 0.63 5.67 -5.44
C GLY A 30 1.36 5.76 -4.11
N GLY A 31 2.55 5.17 -4.06
CA GLY A 31 3.48 5.20 -2.92
C GLY A 31 4.90 5.48 -3.37
N VAL A 32 5.75 5.81 -2.41
CA VAL A 32 7.18 6.03 -2.63
C VAL A 32 7.97 5.25 -1.60
N LYS A 33 8.91 4.42 -2.03
CA LYS A 33 9.90 3.78 -1.16
C LYS A 33 11.04 4.78 -0.94
N PRO A 34 11.18 5.37 0.26
CA PRO A 34 12.20 6.37 0.52
C PRO A 34 13.57 5.72 0.74
N SER A 35 14.62 6.39 0.29
CA SER A 35 16.01 6.08 0.61
C SER A 35 16.70 7.33 1.17
N TRP A 36 17.56 7.15 2.16
CA TRP A 36 18.20 8.24 2.89
C TRP A 36 19.70 8.27 2.65
N ASP A 37 20.23 9.44 2.30
CA ASP A 37 21.66 9.67 2.20
C ASP A 37 22.19 10.43 3.43
N LYS A 38 23.03 9.75 4.21
CA LYS A 38 23.70 10.30 5.40
C LYS A 38 24.64 11.46 5.07
N LYS A 39 25.28 11.47 3.89
CA LYS A 39 26.29 12.48 3.52
C LYS A 39 25.68 13.87 3.33
N VAL A 40 24.44 13.92 2.83
CA VAL A 40 23.70 15.15 2.53
C VAL A 40 22.83 15.60 3.71
N CYS A 41 22.62 14.73 4.70
CA CYS A 41 21.72 14.98 5.80
C CYS A 41 22.33 15.90 6.87
N THR A 42 21.59 16.95 7.25
CA THR A 42 21.96 17.87 8.34
C THR A 42 21.34 17.49 9.69
N PHE A 43 20.63 16.37 9.77
CA PHE A 43 19.92 15.92 10.98
C PHE A 43 18.93 16.96 11.54
N CYS A 44 18.36 17.82 10.68
CA CYS A 44 17.47 18.91 11.11
C CYS A 44 16.17 18.45 11.82
N GLY A 45 15.75 17.20 11.63
CA GLY A 45 14.59 16.59 12.29
C GLY A 45 13.23 16.82 11.63
N LEU A 46 13.14 17.61 10.57
CA LEU A 46 11.86 17.89 9.89
C LEU A 46 11.16 16.62 9.38
N CYS A 47 11.93 15.67 8.85
CA CYS A 47 11.40 14.39 8.37
C CYS A 47 10.78 13.54 9.48
N GLN A 48 11.28 13.61 10.72
CA GLN A 48 10.67 12.97 11.88
C GLN A 48 9.31 13.61 12.21
N ILE A 49 9.23 14.95 12.22
CA ILE A 49 8.02 15.69 12.58
C ILE A 49 6.86 15.37 11.62
N VAL A 50 7.13 15.31 10.32
CA VAL A 50 6.08 15.07 9.31
C VAL A 50 5.74 13.60 9.10
N CYS A 51 6.46 12.66 9.70
CA CYS A 51 6.29 11.23 9.46
C CYS A 51 5.05 10.68 10.19
N PRO A 52 3.95 10.38 9.49
CA PRO A 52 2.73 9.91 10.15
C PRO A 52 2.89 8.51 10.78
N GLY A 53 3.73 7.66 10.18
CA GLY A 53 4.04 6.33 10.71
C GLY A 53 5.06 6.32 11.85
N LYS A 54 5.60 7.48 12.24
CA LYS A 54 6.69 7.60 13.23
C LYS A 54 7.86 6.65 12.91
N ALA A 55 8.17 6.52 11.63
CA ALA A 55 9.20 5.62 11.11
C ALA A 55 10.61 6.21 11.20
N ILE A 56 10.74 7.51 11.47
CA ILE A 56 12.01 8.23 11.45
C ILE A 56 12.25 8.83 12.83
N THR A 57 13.43 8.55 13.39
CA THR A 57 13.93 9.16 14.64
C THR A 57 15.28 9.80 14.36
N VAL A 58 15.45 11.07 14.75
CA VAL A 58 16.66 11.86 14.52
C VAL A 58 17.24 12.29 15.87
N ASN A 59 18.52 12.02 16.07
CA ASN A 59 19.28 12.56 17.18
C ASN A 59 20.30 13.57 16.64
N LYS A 60 20.09 14.85 16.99
CA LYS A 60 20.92 15.98 16.53
C LYS A 60 22.30 16.00 17.18
N ALA A 61 22.39 15.65 18.46
CA ALA A 61 23.65 15.64 19.20
C ALA A 61 24.59 14.57 18.63
N ASP A 62 24.04 13.37 18.41
CA ASP A 62 24.82 12.22 17.94
C ASP A 62 24.96 12.16 16.42
N LYS A 63 24.29 13.09 15.69
CA LYS A 63 24.21 13.08 14.22
C LYS A 63 23.80 11.70 13.68
N THR A 64 22.74 11.13 14.26
CA THR A 64 22.18 9.85 13.87
C THR A 64 20.73 9.98 13.43
N LEU A 65 20.34 9.13 12.49
CA LEU A 65 18.96 9.01 12.01
C LEU A 65 18.65 7.51 11.89
N ASN A 66 17.60 7.09 12.58
CA ASN A 66 17.09 5.73 12.52
C ASN A 66 15.81 5.73 11.69
N PHE A 67 15.79 4.93 10.62
CA PHE A 67 14.63 4.77 9.75
C PHE A 67 14.15 3.32 9.78
N SER A 68 12.90 3.10 10.21
CA SER A 68 12.25 1.81 10.24
C SER A 68 11.34 1.63 9.03
N MET A 69 11.72 0.72 8.13
CA MET A 69 10.94 0.43 6.93
C MET A 69 9.56 -0.18 7.24
N GLU A 70 9.47 -0.97 8.32
CA GLU A 70 8.22 -1.62 8.76
C GLU A 70 7.14 -0.61 9.16
N LYS A 71 7.53 0.51 9.76
CA LYS A 71 6.61 1.59 10.14
C LYS A 71 6.31 2.57 9.00
N CYS A 72 7.00 2.44 7.86
CA CYS A 72 6.87 3.35 6.76
C CYS A 72 5.58 3.07 5.97
N ILE A 73 4.71 4.07 5.86
CA ILE A 73 3.48 3.99 5.06
C ILE A 73 3.67 4.46 3.61
N TYR A 74 4.91 4.65 3.17
CA TYR A 74 5.26 5.01 1.78
C TYR A 74 4.65 6.34 1.29
N CYS A 75 4.41 7.28 2.20
CA CYS A 75 3.74 8.55 1.89
C CYS A 75 4.61 9.60 1.19
N GLY A 76 5.93 9.44 1.19
CA GLY A 76 6.86 10.38 0.58
C GLY A 76 6.97 11.76 1.24
N LYS A 77 6.34 12.01 2.40
CA LYS A 77 6.41 13.31 3.10
C LYS A 77 7.84 13.70 3.50
N CYS A 78 8.68 12.71 3.82
CA CYS A 78 10.10 12.95 4.14
C CYS A 78 10.89 13.52 2.96
N LEU A 79 10.58 13.11 1.72
CA LEU A 79 11.20 13.67 0.52
C LEU A 79 10.80 15.14 0.35
N LYS A 80 9.49 15.43 0.48
CA LYS A 80 8.95 16.77 0.26
C LYS A 80 9.43 17.81 1.27
N VAL A 81 9.61 17.41 2.53
CA VAL A 81 9.99 18.34 3.60
C VAL A 81 11.50 18.56 3.70
N CYS A 82 12.32 17.71 3.06
CA CYS A 82 13.76 17.75 3.28
C CYS A 82 14.40 18.93 2.53
N PRO A 83 14.96 19.93 3.25
CA PRO A 83 15.52 21.12 2.60
C PRO A 83 16.82 20.85 1.85
N THR A 84 17.53 19.77 2.20
CA THR A 84 18.78 19.37 1.56
C THR A 84 18.61 18.22 0.58
N SER A 85 17.38 17.78 0.32
CA SER A 85 17.09 16.62 -0.55
C SER A 85 17.88 15.35 -0.16
N ALA A 86 18.17 15.17 1.14
CA ALA A 86 18.82 13.97 1.66
C ALA A 86 17.95 12.71 1.59
N TRP A 87 16.70 12.83 1.14
CA TRP A 87 15.80 11.72 0.85
C TRP A 87 15.57 11.64 -0.65
N SER A 88 15.80 10.47 -1.22
CA SER A 88 15.34 10.09 -2.55
C SER A 88 14.21 9.06 -2.43
N GLY A 89 13.58 8.68 -3.53
CA GLY A 89 12.63 7.58 -3.49
C GLY A 89 12.23 7.03 -4.83
N GLU A 90 11.80 5.78 -4.77
CA GLU A 90 11.36 4.99 -5.91
C GLU A 90 9.83 4.91 -5.89
N HIS A 91 9.18 5.29 -6.98
CA HIS A 91 7.72 5.31 -7.09
C HIS A 91 7.17 3.92 -7.35
N GLY A 92 6.06 3.59 -6.69
CA GLY A 92 5.38 2.31 -6.87
C GLY A 92 3.93 2.35 -6.42
N PHE A 93 3.32 1.18 -6.34
CA PHE A 93 1.92 0.97 -6.06
C PHE A 93 1.75 0.26 -4.71
N ILE A 94 0.94 0.84 -3.84
CA ILE A 94 0.43 0.24 -2.62
C ILE A 94 -0.91 -0.39 -2.99
N VAL A 95 -1.03 -1.71 -2.80
CA VAL A 95 -2.24 -2.45 -3.14
C VAL A 95 -2.91 -2.98 -1.87
N SER A 96 -4.22 -2.76 -1.77
CA SER A 96 -5.07 -3.20 -0.66
C SER A 96 -6.22 -4.05 -1.16
N PHE A 97 -6.60 -5.08 -0.40
CA PHE A 97 -7.58 -6.09 -0.82
C PHE A 97 -8.73 -6.18 0.18
N GLY A 98 -9.95 -6.40 -0.32
CA GLY A 98 -11.12 -6.70 0.49
C GLY A 98 -11.71 -5.50 1.23
N GLY A 99 -11.61 -4.28 0.67
CA GLY A 99 -12.35 -3.13 1.17
C GLY A 99 -13.85 -3.23 0.87
N LEU A 100 -14.67 -2.64 1.73
CA LEU A 100 -16.11 -2.52 1.52
C LEU A 100 -16.58 -1.11 1.89
N TYR A 101 -17.35 -0.52 0.99
CA TYR A 101 -18.09 0.71 1.21
C TYR A 101 -19.58 0.49 0.94
N GLY A 102 -20.43 0.87 1.89
CA GLY A 102 -21.87 0.60 1.91
C GLY A 102 -22.39 0.54 3.36
N ASN A 103 -23.38 -0.31 3.63
CA ASN A 103 -23.95 -0.47 4.98
C ASN A 103 -22.96 -1.06 5.99
N ARG A 104 -21.93 -1.78 5.51
CA ARG A 104 -20.78 -2.20 6.31
C ARG A 104 -19.53 -1.60 5.70
N ILE A 105 -18.73 -0.93 6.52
CA ILE A 105 -17.46 -0.35 6.11
C ILE A 105 -16.33 -1.31 6.53
N THR A 106 -15.42 -1.58 5.60
CA THR A 106 -14.23 -2.39 5.86
C THR A 106 -13.08 -1.77 5.10
N ILE A 107 -11.95 -1.58 5.78
CA ILE A 107 -10.72 -1.08 5.17
C ILE A 107 -9.94 -2.29 4.65
N GLY A 108 -9.55 -2.23 3.38
CA GLY A 108 -8.79 -3.26 2.70
C GLY A 108 -7.42 -3.48 3.35
N LYS A 109 -6.98 -4.74 3.36
CA LYS A 109 -5.70 -5.13 3.96
C LYS A 109 -4.61 -5.12 2.91
N ARG A 110 -3.43 -4.69 3.31
CA ARG A 110 -2.23 -4.80 2.48
C ARG A 110 -1.59 -6.17 2.70
N LEU A 111 -1.55 -6.96 1.63
CA LEU A 111 -0.95 -8.30 1.64
C LEU A 111 0.43 -8.33 0.97
N LEU A 112 0.76 -7.32 0.16
CA LEU A 112 1.97 -7.28 -0.65
C LEU A 112 2.86 -6.08 -0.28
N PRO A 113 4.19 -6.18 -0.51
CA PRO A 113 5.08 -5.03 -0.46
C PRO A 113 4.72 -3.98 -1.54
N LEU A 114 5.52 -2.92 -1.63
CA LEU A 114 5.32 -1.92 -2.68
C LEU A 114 5.66 -2.56 -4.04
N ILE A 115 4.79 -2.41 -5.03
CA ILE A 115 4.99 -2.94 -6.39
C ILE A 115 5.57 -1.83 -7.26
N PHE A 116 6.67 -2.09 -7.97
CA PHE A 116 7.35 -1.07 -8.78
C PHE A 116 7.05 -1.17 -10.28
N SER A 117 6.65 -2.34 -10.76
CA SER A 117 6.33 -2.59 -12.17
C SER A 117 4.82 -2.60 -12.42
N THR A 118 4.39 -1.96 -13.51
CA THR A 118 3.01 -2.02 -14.00
C THR A 118 2.62 -3.43 -14.44
N ASP A 119 3.55 -4.20 -15.01
CA ASP A 119 3.26 -5.56 -15.46
C ASP A 119 2.95 -6.48 -14.28
N VAL A 120 3.71 -6.33 -13.19
CA VAL A 120 3.45 -7.07 -11.94
C VAL A 120 2.10 -6.64 -11.34
N LEU A 121 1.79 -5.34 -11.38
CA LEU A 121 0.50 -4.83 -10.92
C LEU A 121 -0.67 -5.45 -11.72
N TYR A 122 -0.56 -5.54 -13.04
CA TYR A 122 -1.58 -6.17 -13.88
C TYR A 122 -1.75 -7.65 -13.56
N LYS A 123 -0.65 -8.40 -13.41
CA LYS A 123 -0.75 -9.80 -12.99
C LYS A 123 -1.42 -9.97 -11.62
N VAL A 124 -1.11 -9.09 -10.66
CA VAL A 124 -1.77 -9.08 -9.35
C VAL A 124 -3.28 -8.84 -9.48
N ILE A 125 -3.70 -7.92 -10.35
CA ILE A 125 -5.12 -7.68 -10.66
C ILE A 125 -5.75 -8.94 -11.25
N ASP A 126 -5.11 -9.57 -12.23
CA ASP A 126 -5.63 -10.76 -12.91
C ASP A 126 -5.79 -11.93 -11.94
N VAL A 127 -4.78 -12.20 -11.11
CA VAL A 127 -4.86 -13.23 -10.07
C VAL A 127 -5.96 -12.93 -9.06
N THR A 128 -6.13 -11.66 -8.67
CA THR A 128 -7.19 -11.28 -7.72
C THR A 128 -8.58 -11.51 -8.30
N LEU A 129 -8.79 -11.13 -9.56
CA LEU A 129 -10.07 -11.34 -10.25
C LEU A 129 -10.35 -12.82 -10.44
N ALA A 130 -9.36 -13.59 -10.91
CA ALA A 130 -9.48 -15.04 -11.07
C ALA A 130 -9.78 -15.75 -9.74
N PHE A 131 -9.12 -15.32 -8.65
CA PHE A 131 -9.40 -15.82 -7.30
C PHE A 131 -10.85 -15.56 -6.90
N PHE A 132 -11.37 -14.35 -7.15
CA PHE A 132 -12.74 -14.00 -6.84
C PHE A 132 -13.73 -14.83 -7.66
N GLU A 133 -13.50 -14.97 -8.97
CA GLU A 133 -14.34 -15.79 -9.85
C GLU A 133 -14.39 -17.26 -9.43
N LYS A 134 -13.25 -17.83 -9.02
CA LYS A 134 -13.12 -19.22 -8.58
C LYS A 134 -13.78 -19.48 -7.22
N ASN A 135 -13.66 -18.56 -6.28
CA ASN A 135 -13.98 -18.83 -4.87
C ASN A 135 -15.27 -18.18 -4.36
N ALA A 136 -15.80 -17.16 -5.04
CA ALA A 136 -16.96 -16.42 -4.56
C ALA A 136 -18.29 -17.12 -4.86
N LYS A 137 -19.21 -17.05 -3.90
CA LYS A 137 -20.60 -17.46 -4.10
C LYS A 137 -21.37 -16.37 -4.87
N LYS A 138 -22.43 -16.76 -5.57
CA LYS A 138 -23.34 -15.81 -6.24
C LYS A 138 -23.83 -14.75 -5.24
N GLY A 139 -23.64 -13.47 -5.55
CA GLY A 139 -24.04 -12.36 -4.69
C GLY A 139 -23.03 -11.95 -3.60
N GLU A 140 -21.96 -12.71 -3.42
CA GLU A 140 -20.95 -12.46 -2.38
C GLU A 140 -20.00 -11.32 -2.79
N ARG A 141 -19.64 -10.45 -1.83
CA ARG A 141 -18.60 -9.43 -2.04
C ARG A 141 -17.22 -10.00 -1.73
N PHE A 142 -16.19 -9.45 -2.36
CA PHE A 142 -14.83 -9.98 -2.25
C PHE A 142 -14.32 -10.12 -0.82
N ALA A 143 -14.55 -9.11 0.03
CA ALA A 143 -14.17 -9.18 1.44
C ALA A 143 -14.83 -10.36 2.18
N ASN A 144 -16.11 -10.64 1.91
CA ASN A 144 -16.82 -11.77 2.51
C ASN A 144 -16.27 -13.11 1.99
N THR A 145 -15.92 -13.17 0.70
CA THR A 145 -15.23 -14.32 0.13
C THR A 145 -13.92 -14.57 0.87
N LEU A 146 -13.10 -13.53 1.08
CA LEU A 146 -11.82 -13.62 1.79
C LEU A 146 -11.97 -14.04 3.26
N ASP A 147 -12.94 -13.48 3.98
CA ASP A 147 -13.22 -13.85 5.36
C ASP A 147 -13.66 -15.31 5.50
N ARG A 148 -14.37 -15.84 4.49
CA ARG A 148 -14.85 -17.23 4.46
C ARG A 148 -13.79 -18.23 4.06
N VAL A 149 -13.03 -17.97 2.99
CA VAL A 149 -12.03 -18.92 2.44
C VAL A 149 -10.65 -18.77 3.10
N GLY A 150 -10.41 -17.66 3.78
CA GLY A 150 -9.14 -17.33 4.42
C GLY A 150 -8.29 -16.37 3.59
N TRP A 151 -7.76 -15.34 4.26
CA TRP A 151 -6.88 -14.33 3.67
C TRP A 151 -5.53 -14.91 3.20
N GLN A 152 -5.06 -15.96 3.88
CA GLN A 152 -3.79 -16.63 3.60
C GLN A 152 -3.79 -17.31 2.22
N LEU A 153 -4.94 -17.76 1.74
CA LEU A 153 -5.05 -18.41 0.44
C LEU A 153 -4.75 -17.42 -0.69
N LEU A 154 -5.37 -16.22 -0.63
CA LEU A 154 -5.07 -15.15 -1.58
C LEU A 154 -3.60 -14.71 -1.46
N GLU A 155 -3.10 -14.54 -0.23
CA GLU A 155 -1.70 -14.14 -0.02
C GLU A 155 -0.71 -15.12 -0.66
N LYS A 156 -1.00 -16.43 -0.60
CA LYS A 156 -0.19 -17.46 -1.25
C LYS A 156 -0.22 -17.31 -2.78
N GLU A 157 -1.40 -17.21 -3.38
CA GLU A 157 -1.54 -17.06 -4.84
C GLU A 157 -0.88 -15.78 -5.36
N LEU A 158 -0.95 -14.68 -4.59
CA LEU A 158 -0.29 -13.42 -4.95
C LEU A 158 1.24 -13.48 -4.86
N LYS A 159 1.80 -14.27 -3.93
CA LYS A 159 3.26 -14.43 -3.78
C LYS A 159 3.90 -15.21 -4.94
N GLU A 160 3.13 -16.03 -5.65
CA GLU A 160 3.62 -16.77 -6.83
C GLU A 160 3.81 -15.85 -8.05
N VAL A 161 3.32 -14.61 -7.99
CA VAL A 161 3.32 -13.62 -9.08
C VAL A 161 4.40 -12.54 -8.92
N LEU A 162 4.88 -12.34 -7.69
CA LEU A 162 5.93 -11.38 -7.34
C LEU A 162 7.32 -11.91 -7.69
#